data_AF-A0A5N5GQJ4-F1
#
_entry.id   AF-A0A5N5GQJ4-F1
#
_cell.length_a   1.000
_cell.length_b   1.000
_cell.length_c   1.000
_cell.angle_alpha   90.00
_cell.angle_beta   90.00
_cell.angle_gamma   90.00
#
_symmetry.space_group_name_H-M   'P 1'
#
loop_
_entity.id
_entity.type
_entity.pdbx_description
1 polymer ?
#
loop_
_entity_poly.entity_id
_entity_poly.type
_entity_poly.pdbx_seq_one_letter_code
_entity_poly.pdbx_strand_id
1 'polypeptide(L)'
;MARLNMFTIMVIFLLANCGLPTLAHLDDSPAVVECKKHFSIKYAFDVYNCIFKGKKIGDFSCRALVALGRPCHNVFVNSTFTYEHTGNKTAILAKADRVFNHCIIATSVPPPSSLS
;
A
#
# COMPACT_ATOMS: atom_id res chain seq x y z
N MET A 1 -7.11 -18.22 -53.49
CA MET A 1 -7.62 -18.47 -52.13
C MET A 1 -6.46 -18.98 -51.28
N ALA A 2 -5.86 -18.12 -50.47
CA ALA A 2 -4.75 -18.53 -49.61
C ALA A 2 -5.31 -19.27 -48.38
N ARG A 3 -4.99 -20.56 -48.25
CA ARG A 3 -5.30 -21.32 -47.03
C ARG A 3 -4.37 -20.80 -45.93
N LEU A 4 -4.86 -19.92 -45.06
CA LEU A 4 -4.14 -19.61 -43.83
C LEU A 4 -4.13 -20.86 -42.96
N ASN A 5 -2.93 -21.30 -42.62
CA ASN A 5 -2.70 -22.46 -41.76
C ASN A 5 -3.29 -22.16 -40.37
N MET A 6 -4.13 -23.07 -39.86
CA MET A 6 -4.85 -22.92 -38.59
C MET A 6 -3.91 -22.63 -37.41
N PHE A 7 -2.70 -23.22 -37.45
CA PHE A 7 -1.65 -22.96 -36.48
C PHE A 7 -1.15 -21.51 -36.52
N THR A 8 -1.03 -20.92 -37.71
CA THR A 8 -0.61 -19.53 -37.88
C THR A 8 -1.64 -18.56 -37.28
N ILE A 9 -2.94 -18.86 -37.40
CA ILE A 9 -4.01 -18.04 -36.79
C ILE A 9 -4.00 -18.17 -35.26
N MET A 10 -3.77 -19.37 -34.71
CA MET A 10 -3.64 -19.58 -33.26
C MET A 10 -2.45 -18.84 -32.65
N VAL A 11 -1.30 -18.82 -33.34
CA VAL A 11 -0.12 -18.06 -32.88
C VAL A 11 -0.39 -16.55 -32.92
N ILE A 12 -1.10 -16.06 -33.94
CA ILE A 12 -1.48 -14.64 -34.01
C ILE A 12 -2.47 -14.27 -32.89
N PHE A 13 -3.44 -15.11 -32.55
CA PHE A 13 -4.36 -14.89 -31.43
C PHE A 13 -3.66 -14.95 -30.06
N LEU A 14 -2.68 -15.84 -29.89
CA LEU A 14 -1.84 -15.90 -28.68
C LEU A 14 -0.97 -14.64 -28.52
N LEU A 15 -0.42 -14.12 -29.62
CA LEU A 15 0.35 -12.87 -29.62
C LEU A 15 -0.53 -11.62 -29.47
N ALA A 16 -1.76 -11.63 -30.00
CA ALA A 16 -2.73 -10.53 -29.85
C ALA A 16 -3.32 -10.45 -28.42
N ASN A 17 -3.29 -11.56 -27.67
CA ASN A 17 -3.65 -11.60 -26.25
C ASN A 17 -2.48 -11.27 -25.30
N CYS A 18 -1.31 -10.87 -25.82
CA CYS A 18 -0.24 -10.23 -25.02
C CYS A 18 -0.60 -8.79 -24.59
N GLY A 19 -1.85 -8.37 -24.80
CA GLY A 19 -2.48 -7.26 -24.09
C GLY A 19 -3.28 -7.75 -22.89
N LEU A 20 -2.78 -8.71 -22.11
CA LEU A 20 -3.19 -8.81 -20.71
C LEU A 20 -2.88 -7.43 -20.14
N PRO A 21 -3.83 -6.70 -19.50
CA PRO A 21 -3.44 -5.54 -18.73
C PRO A 21 -2.46 -6.10 -17.71
N THR A 22 -1.18 -5.84 -17.96
CA THR A 22 -0.12 -6.31 -17.11
C THR A 22 -0.54 -5.79 -15.76
N LEU A 23 -0.70 -6.71 -14.81
CA LEU A 23 -0.68 -6.38 -13.41
C LEU A 23 0.73 -5.83 -13.19
N ALA A 24 0.99 -4.61 -13.68
CA ALA A 24 2.17 -3.82 -13.42
C ALA A 24 2.02 -3.45 -11.96
N HIS A 25 2.33 -4.44 -11.13
CA HIS A 25 3.10 -4.37 -9.93
C HIS A 25 3.10 -2.93 -9.41
N LEU A 26 2.08 -2.59 -8.62
CA LEU A 26 2.05 -1.31 -7.91
C LEU A 26 3.36 -1.06 -7.14
N ASP A 27 4.08 -2.13 -6.82
CA ASP A 27 5.43 -2.11 -6.27
C ASP A 27 6.46 -1.29 -7.07
N ASP A 28 6.30 -1.18 -8.40
CA ASP A 28 7.27 -0.53 -9.29
C ASP A 28 7.00 0.98 -9.46
N SER A 29 5.96 1.52 -8.83
CA SER A 29 5.74 2.97 -8.85
C SER A 29 6.95 3.64 -8.18
N PRO A 30 7.60 4.64 -8.82
CA PRO A 30 8.75 5.34 -8.25
C PRO A 30 8.47 5.90 -6.84
N ALA A 31 7.23 6.31 -6.58
CA ALA A 31 6.80 6.75 -5.26
C ALA A 31 6.76 5.62 -4.22
N VAL A 32 6.33 4.42 -4.61
CA VAL A 32 6.34 3.23 -3.74
C VAL A 32 7.76 2.81 -3.44
N VAL A 33 8.63 2.74 -4.46
CA VAL A 33 10.04 2.40 -4.31
C VAL A 33 10.75 3.38 -3.38
N GLU A 34 10.53 4.68 -3.58
CA GLU A 34 11.14 5.72 -2.74
C GLU A 34 10.64 5.66 -1.31
N CYS A 35 9.33 5.51 -1.10
CA CYS A 35 8.77 5.30 0.23
C CYS A 35 9.35 4.05 0.87
N LYS A 36 9.46 2.93 0.16
CA LYS A 36 10.03 1.68 0.68
C LYS A 36 11.49 1.80 1.12
N LYS A 37 12.32 2.60 0.44
CA LYS A 37 13.72 2.82 0.87
C LYS A 37 13.83 3.38 2.28
N HIS A 38 12.88 4.24 2.65
CA HIS A 38 12.88 4.93 3.94
C HIS A 38 11.95 4.28 4.98
N PHE A 39 11.15 3.28 4.58
CA PHE A 39 10.08 2.71 5.38
C PHE A 39 10.42 1.30 5.89
N SER A 40 10.49 1.10 7.21
CA SER A 40 10.72 -0.22 7.80
C SER A 40 9.50 -1.15 7.63
N ILE A 41 9.75 -2.42 7.36
CA ILE A 41 8.73 -3.49 7.30
C ILE A 41 7.89 -3.59 8.58
N LYS A 42 8.48 -3.26 9.75
CA LYS A 42 7.79 -3.23 11.03
C LYS A 42 6.61 -2.26 11.02
N TYR A 43 6.81 -1.06 10.46
CA TYR A 43 5.77 -0.02 10.43
C TYR A 43 4.63 -0.40 9.47
N ALA A 44 4.97 -1.02 8.34
CA ALA A 44 3.99 -1.50 7.38
C ALA A 44 3.06 -2.50 8.07
N PHE A 45 3.64 -3.41 8.84
CA PHE A 45 2.89 -4.39 9.60
C PHE A 45 2.04 -3.76 10.71
N ASP A 46 2.53 -2.75 11.41
CA ASP A 46 1.78 -2.05 12.46
C ASP A 46 0.59 -1.26 11.90
N VAL A 47 0.78 -0.51 10.80
CA VAL A 47 -0.30 0.21 10.10
C VAL A 47 -1.34 -0.78 9.58
N TYR A 48 -0.89 -1.87 8.95
CA TYR A 48 -1.76 -2.95 8.51
C TYR A 48 -2.59 -3.55 9.66
N ASN A 49 -1.94 -3.92 10.77
CA ASN A 49 -2.64 -4.47 11.93
C ASN A 49 -3.61 -3.48 12.56
N CYS A 50 -3.30 -2.18 12.55
CA CYS A 50 -4.22 -1.17 13.04
C CYS A 50 -5.48 -1.07 12.17
N ILE A 51 -5.29 -1.00 10.85
CA ILE A 51 -6.38 -0.89 9.89
C ILE A 51 -7.22 -2.17 9.84
N PHE A 52 -6.61 -3.35 9.71
CA PHE A 52 -7.33 -4.59 9.41
C PHE A 52 -7.60 -5.48 10.62
N LYS A 53 -6.77 -5.39 11.67
CA LYS A 53 -6.89 -6.23 12.88
C LYS A 53 -7.33 -5.44 14.12
N GLY A 54 -7.52 -4.12 13.99
CA GLY A 54 -7.95 -3.26 15.10
C GLY A 54 -6.92 -3.14 16.22
N LYS A 55 -5.65 -3.48 15.98
CA LYS A 55 -4.57 -3.30 16.96
C LYS A 55 -4.24 -1.83 17.14
N LYS A 56 -3.63 -1.47 18.25
CA LYS A 56 -3.08 -0.12 18.45
C LYS A 56 -1.76 0.01 17.68
N ILE A 57 -1.53 1.18 17.10
CA ILE A 57 -0.23 1.57 16.55
C ILE A 57 0.65 2.09 17.69
N GLY A 58 1.93 1.72 17.71
CA GLY A 58 2.86 2.17 18.75
C GLY A 58 3.46 3.55 18.44
N ASP A 59 3.89 4.27 19.48
CA ASP A 59 4.43 5.64 19.36
C ASP A 59 5.63 5.75 18.42
N PHE A 60 6.52 4.76 18.46
CA PHE A 60 7.68 4.70 17.55
C PHE A 60 7.23 4.57 16.09
N SER A 61 6.23 3.73 15.83
CA SER A 61 5.64 3.55 14.51
C SER A 61 4.88 4.80 14.06
N CYS A 62 4.22 5.52 14.97
CA CYS A 62 3.63 6.82 14.66
C CYS A 62 4.68 7.88 14.32
N ARG A 63 5.77 7.98 15.07
CA ARG A 63 6.88 8.91 14.76
C ARG A 63 7.45 8.66 13.37
N ALA A 64 7.70 7.40 13.03
CA ALA A 64 8.22 7.05 11.72
C ALA A 64 7.20 7.32 10.60
N LEU A 65 5.92 6.99 10.81
CA LEU A 65 4.86 7.24 9.84
C LEU A 65 4.72 8.74 9.52
N VAL A 66 4.77 9.58 10.56
CA VAL A 66 4.71 11.04 10.41
C VAL A 66 5.95 11.58 9.69
N ALA A 67 7.14 11.07 10.04
CA ALA A 67 8.40 11.48 9.40
C ALA A 67 8.44 11.16 7.89
N LEU A 68 7.82 10.05 7.49
CA LEU A 68 7.69 9.64 6.08
C LEU A 68 6.61 10.42 5.34
N GLY A 69 5.63 10.93 6.08
CA GLY A 69 4.59 11.81 5.56
C GLY A 69 3.40 11.09 4.93
N ARG A 70 2.36 11.89 4.68
CA ARG A 70 1.08 11.42 4.15
C ARG A 70 1.18 10.75 2.77
N PRO A 71 2.04 11.18 1.82
CA PRO A 71 2.18 10.49 0.54
C PRO A 71 2.58 9.02 0.70
N CYS A 72 3.58 8.72 1.54
CA CYS A 72 4.03 7.35 1.76
C CYS A 72 2.99 6.49 2.49
N HIS A 73 2.24 7.07 3.43
CA HIS A 73 1.11 6.41 4.06
C HIS A 73 0.03 6.00 3.04
N ASN A 74 -0.38 6.93 2.16
CA ASN A 74 -1.41 6.67 1.15
C ASN A 74 -0.97 5.61 0.15
N VAL A 75 0.29 5.67 -0.27
CA VAL A 75 0.90 4.67 -1.15
C VAL A 75 0.79 3.28 -0.54
N PHE A 76 1.18 3.11 0.73
CA PHE A 76 1.11 1.83 1.43
C PHE A 76 -0.33 1.28 1.54
N VAL A 77 -1.27 2.15 1.92
CA VAL A 77 -2.69 1.80 2.02
C VAL A 77 -3.24 1.39 0.65
N ASN A 78 -2.80 2.05 -0.42
CA ASN A 78 -3.26 1.71 -1.75
C ASN A 78 -2.68 0.37 -2.25
N SER A 79 -1.42 0.08 -1.95
CA SER A 79 -0.77 -1.21 -2.25
C SER A 79 -1.35 -2.39 -1.45
N THR A 80 -2.02 -2.14 -0.32
CA THR A 80 -2.66 -3.22 0.46
C THR A 80 -4.00 -3.67 -0.11
N PHE A 81 -4.65 -2.87 -0.97
CA PHE A 81 -5.86 -3.30 -1.68
C PHE A 81 -5.60 -4.36 -2.74
N THR A 82 -4.38 -4.45 -3.28
CA THR A 82 -4.07 -5.45 -4.30
C THR A 82 -3.74 -6.82 -3.74
N TYR A 83 -3.47 -6.93 -2.43
CA TYR A 83 -3.02 -8.20 -1.87
C TYR A 83 -4.16 -9.15 -1.55
N GLU A 84 -5.16 -8.79 -0.72
CA GLU A 84 -6.27 -9.72 -0.40
C GLU A 84 -7.56 -9.07 0.15
N HIS A 85 -7.62 -7.74 0.30
CA HIS A 85 -8.71 -7.11 1.05
C HIS A 85 -9.81 -6.56 0.14
N THR A 86 -10.79 -7.41 -0.17
CA THR A 86 -12.09 -7.05 -0.82
C THR A 86 -13.07 -6.32 0.11
N GLY A 87 -12.57 -5.73 1.20
CA GLY A 87 -13.37 -4.91 2.10
C GLY A 87 -13.83 -3.61 1.45
N ASN A 88 -14.73 -2.89 2.13
CA ASN A 88 -15.18 -1.57 1.66
C ASN A 88 -13.99 -0.59 1.60
N LYS A 89 -13.52 -0.29 0.38
CA LYS A 89 -12.37 0.58 0.10
C LYS A 89 -12.49 1.92 0.81
N THR A 90 -13.66 2.53 0.76
CA THR A 90 -13.94 3.82 1.41
C THR A 90 -13.77 3.73 2.93
N ALA A 91 -14.26 2.66 3.55
CA ALA A 91 -14.11 2.45 4.99
C ALA A 91 -12.64 2.23 5.41
N ILE A 92 -11.89 1.49 4.59
CA ILE A 92 -10.46 1.24 4.80
C ILE A 92 -9.65 2.54 4.68
N LEU A 93 -9.90 3.33 3.63
CA LEU A 93 -9.27 4.65 3.45
C LEU A 93 -9.58 5.59 4.62
N ALA A 94 -10.85 5.68 5.03
CA ALA A 94 -11.25 6.50 6.18
C ALA A 94 -10.55 6.04 7.48
N LYS A 95 -10.36 4.73 7.67
CA LYS A 95 -9.63 4.22 8.83
C LYS A 95 -8.14 4.53 8.73
N ALA A 96 -7.54 4.39 7.56
CA ALA A 96 -6.16 4.75 7.32
C ALA A 96 -5.91 6.25 7.60
N ASP A 97 -6.81 7.14 7.19
CA ASP A 97 -6.74 8.56 7.48
C ASP A 97 -6.79 8.85 8.99
N ARG A 98 -7.67 8.16 9.71
CA ARG A 98 -7.73 8.25 11.18
C ARG A 98 -6.42 7.82 11.83
N VAL A 99 -5.80 6.75 11.36
CA VAL A 99 -4.50 6.29 11.88
C VAL A 99 -3.42 7.35 11.67
N PHE A 100 -3.34 7.94 10.48
CA PHE A 100 -2.34 8.97 10.21
C PHE A 100 -2.57 10.22 11.07
N ASN A 101 -3.81 10.70 11.17
CA ASN A 101 -4.15 11.86 11.99
C ASN A 101 -3.89 11.60 13.48
N HIS A 102 -4.19 10.39 13.97
CA HIS A 102 -3.84 9.98 15.32
C HIS A 102 -2.33 10.07 15.56
N CYS A 103 -1.52 9.59 14.62
CA CYS A 103 -0.08 9.67 14.74
C CYS A 103 0.44 11.11 14.74
N ILE A 104 -0.11 12.00 13.91
CA ILE A 104 0.25 13.44 13.93
C ILE A 104 0.06 14.02 15.34
N ILE A 105 -1.11 13.77 15.95
CA ILE A 105 -1.42 14.24 17.30
C ILE A 105 -0.50 13.58 18.34
N ALA A 106 -0.32 12.26 18.27
CA ALA A 106 0.54 11.54 19.21
C ALA A 106 2.01 12.01 19.16
N THR A 107 2.46 12.48 18.00
CA THR A 107 3.83 13.01 17.84
C THR A 107 3.98 14.48 18.22
N SER A 108 2.90 15.25 18.26
CA SER A 108 2.94 16.66 18.69
C SER A 108 2.84 16.82 20.20
N VAL A 109 2.36 15.80 20.90
CA VAL A 109 2.34 15.76 22.37
C VAL A 109 3.74 15.34 22.85
N PRO A 110 4.44 16.17 23.66
CA PRO A 110 5.69 15.76 24.27
C PRO A 110 5.44 14.51 25.12
N PRO A 111 6.37 13.54 25.16
CA PRO A 111 6.20 12.36 26.00
C PRO A 111 5.88 12.82 27.42
N PRO A 112 4.92 12.17 28.12
CA PRO A 112 4.62 12.52 29.50
C PRO A 112 5.95 12.50 30.23
N SER A 113 6.34 13.68 30.74
CA SER A 113 7.56 13.84 31.52
C SER A 113 7.50 12.77 32.59
N SER A 114 8.51 11.90 32.64
CA SER A 114 8.66 10.93 33.71
C SER A 114 8.79 11.72 35.02
N LEU A 115 7.65 12.00 35.66
CA LEU A 115 7.60 12.33 37.07
C LEU A 115 7.92 11.04 37.81
N SER A 116 9.21 10.79 38.05
CA SER A 116 9.79 10.06 39.17
C SER A 116 11.30 10.10 39.06
#